data_AF-N8X2R0-F1
#
_entry.id   AF-N8X2R0-F1
#
_cell.length_a   1.000
_cell.length_b   1.000
_cell.length_c   1.000
_cell.angle_alpha   90.00
_cell.angle_beta   90.00
_cell.angle_gamma   90.00
#
_symmetry.space_group_name_H-M   'P 1'
#
loop_
_entity.id
_entity.type
_entity.pdbx_description
1 polymer ?
#
loop_
_entity_poly.entity_id
_entity_poly.type
_entity_poly.pdbx_seq_one_letter_code
_entity_poly.pdbx_strand_id
1 'polypeptide(L)'
;MNKILVIALGILPVFAQAQNFKYTNTASGFKNYQGLATLTGKFSRNLDPEYLDYMGDDICFEPNKTSAALIPRPKGDTRDVWFCFSNFDVAKKTFKLPDNIKKGYCQYEGQATIQIKDYHLFIEETEGFDSTQLVSATNITPAKAIKCKVQN
;
A
#
# COMPACT_ATOMS: atom_id res chain seq x y z
N MET A 1 53.13 15.96 -26.01
CA MET A 1 51.73 16.42 -25.78
C MET A 1 50.80 15.33 -26.28
N ASN A 2 50.17 14.55 -25.40
CA ASN A 2 49.05 13.72 -25.82
C ASN A 2 47.96 13.75 -24.74
N LYS A 3 46.76 14.08 -25.20
CA LYS A 3 45.63 14.56 -24.42
C LYS A 3 45.00 13.41 -23.64
N ILE A 4 44.80 13.64 -22.34
CA ILE A 4 43.97 12.80 -21.48
C ILE A 4 42.52 12.91 -21.97
N LEU A 5 41.93 11.79 -22.39
CA LEU A 5 40.49 11.69 -22.64
C LEU A 5 39.84 11.16 -21.36
N VAL A 6 39.35 12.06 -20.50
CA VAL A 6 38.51 11.69 -19.36
C VAL A 6 37.10 11.50 -19.89
N ILE A 7 36.69 10.24 -20.03
CA ILE A 7 35.27 9.90 -20.27
C ILE A 7 34.59 9.94 -18.91
N ALA A 8 33.93 11.06 -18.61
CA ALA A 8 33.04 11.16 -17.46
C ALA A 8 31.78 10.35 -17.74
N LEU A 9 31.72 9.10 -17.26
CA LEU A 9 30.45 8.38 -17.10
C LEU A 9 29.65 9.07 -16.00
N GLY A 10 28.86 10.06 -16.37
CA GLY A 10 27.82 10.61 -15.51
C GLY A 10 26.77 9.53 -15.24
N ILE A 11 26.74 9.04 -14.00
CA ILE A 11 25.69 8.15 -13.51
C ILE A 11 24.43 9.02 -13.40
N LEU A 12 23.62 9.06 -14.45
CA LEU A 12 22.30 9.70 -14.35
C LEU A 12 21.51 8.92 -13.30
N PRO A 13 20.91 9.59 -12.28
CA PRO A 13 19.96 8.92 -11.42
C PRO A 13 18.82 8.45 -12.32
N VAL A 14 18.63 7.13 -12.39
CA VAL A 14 17.45 6.56 -13.04
C VAL A 14 16.27 7.05 -12.20
N PHE A 15 15.65 8.14 -12.62
CA PHE A 15 14.31 8.49 -12.19
C PHE A 15 13.46 7.29 -12.63
N ALA A 16 13.14 6.42 -11.68
CA ALA A 16 12.19 5.34 -11.89
C ALA A 16 10.87 6.00 -12.26
N GLN A 17 10.66 6.18 -13.57
CA GLN A 17 9.41 6.64 -14.12
C GLN A 17 8.36 5.65 -13.63
N ALA A 18 7.41 6.13 -12.81
CA ALA A 18 6.33 5.31 -12.30
C ALA A 18 5.69 4.57 -13.48
N GLN A 19 5.79 3.24 -13.49
CA GLN A 19 5.14 2.45 -14.52
C GLN A 19 3.64 2.52 -14.27
N ASN A 20 2.94 3.32 -15.07
CA ASN A 20 1.51 3.49 -14.95
C ASN A 20 0.81 2.12 -15.04
N PHE A 21 -0.09 1.86 -14.10
CA PHE A 21 -0.96 0.68 -14.12
C PHE A 21 -1.75 0.61 -15.43
N LYS A 22 -1.76 -0.57 -16.05
CA LYS A 22 -2.54 -0.85 -17.26
C LYS A 22 -3.72 -1.75 -16.92
N TYR A 23 -4.93 -1.31 -17.27
CA TYR A 23 -6.12 -2.14 -17.16
C TYR A 23 -5.97 -3.43 -17.97
N THR A 24 -6.34 -4.56 -17.36
CA THR A 24 -6.30 -5.88 -18.02
C THR A 24 -7.70 -6.39 -18.33
N ASN A 25 -8.55 -6.53 -17.31
CA ASN A 25 -9.89 -7.09 -17.42
C ASN A 25 -10.75 -6.72 -16.20
N THR A 26 -12.04 -7.02 -16.30
CA THR A 26 -12.96 -7.04 -15.17
C THR A 26 -13.38 -8.48 -14.93
N ALA A 27 -13.21 -8.98 -13.71
CA ALA A 27 -13.60 -10.34 -13.34
C ALA A 27 -13.84 -10.43 -11.82
N SER A 28 -14.82 -11.23 -11.44
CA SER A 28 -15.11 -11.57 -10.03
C SER A 28 -15.22 -10.37 -9.09
N GLY A 29 -15.89 -9.30 -9.53
CA GLY A 29 -16.07 -8.10 -8.72
C GLY A 29 -14.90 -7.11 -8.70
N PHE A 30 -13.86 -7.34 -9.50
CA PHE A 30 -12.68 -6.47 -9.57
C PHE A 30 -12.43 -5.93 -10.98
N LYS A 31 -11.99 -4.68 -11.05
CA LYS A 31 -11.20 -4.16 -12.18
C LYS A 31 -9.72 -4.42 -11.89
N ASN A 32 -9.09 -5.21 -12.76
CA ASN A 32 -7.71 -5.62 -12.59
C ASN A 32 -6.78 -4.74 -13.42
N TYR A 33 -5.66 -4.39 -12.82
CA TYR A 33 -4.61 -3.59 -13.43
C TYR A 33 -3.25 -4.25 -13.19
N GLN A 34 -2.41 -4.26 -14.22
CA GLN A 34 -1.04 -4.77 -14.13
C GLN A 34 -0.06 -3.59 -14.11
N GLY A 35 0.93 -3.62 -13.22
CA GLY A 35 1.91 -2.55 -13.13
C GLY A 35 2.67 -2.50 -11.81
N LEU A 36 3.51 -1.48 -11.67
CA LEU A 36 4.31 -1.20 -10.49
C LEU A 36 4.20 0.26 -10.12
N ALA A 37 3.89 0.54 -8.85
CA ALA A 37 3.87 1.92 -8.35
C ALA A 37 4.66 2.02 -7.04
N THR A 38 5.34 3.16 -6.88
CA THR A 38 5.97 3.55 -5.62
C THR A 38 5.09 4.57 -4.93
N LEU A 39 4.64 4.28 -3.72
CA LEU A 39 3.66 5.05 -2.97
C LEU A 39 4.21 5.39 -1.60
N THR A 40 3.96 6.61 -1.12
CA THR A 40 4.22 6.99 0.27
C THR A 40 2.89 7.19 0.99
N GLY A 41 2.79 6.68 2.22
CA GLY A 41 1.54 6.68 2.95
C GLY A 41 1.63 5.98 4.30
N LYS A 42 0.46 5.66 4.85
CA LYS A 42 0.30 5.03 6.17
C LYS A 42 -0.04 3.55 5.99
N PHE A 43 0.71 2.66 6.62
CA PHE A 43 0.30 1.27 6.79
C PHE A 43 -0.45 1.10 8.11
N SER A 44 -1.39 0.16 8.14
CA SER A 44 -2.20 -0.15 9.32
C SER A 44 -2.56 -1.63 9.41
N ARG A 45 -2.68 -2.13 10.64
CA ARG A 45 -3.29 -3.44 10.96
C ARG A 45 -4.20 -3.28 12.17
N ASN A 46 -5.47 -3.61 12.02
CA ASN A 46 -6.44 -3.58 13.12
C ASN A 46 -6.53 -4.98 13.74
N LEU A 47 -6.42 -5.04 15.06
CA LEU A 47 -6.44 -6.25 15.89
C LEU A 47 -7.53 -6.17 16.96
N ASP A 48 -8.47 -5.23 16.81
CA ASP A 48 -9.69 -5.19 17.60
C ASP A 48 -10.56 -6.43 17.29
N PRO A 49 -11.02 -7.20 18.28
CA PRO A 49 -11.77 -8.43 18.03
C PRO A 49 -13.02 -8.26 17.16
N GLU A 50 -13.80 -7.19 17.38
CA GLU A 50 -15.02 -6.93 16.58
C GLU A 50 -14.66 -6.62 15.11
N TYR A 51 -13.60 -5.84 14.89
CA TYR A 51 -13.10 -5.60 13.55
C TYR A 51 -12.59 -6.88 12.89
N LEU A 52 -11.84 -7.72 13.62
CA LEU A 52 -11.29 -8.97 13.08
C LEU A 52 -12.39 -9.95 12.67
N ASP A 53 -13.46 -10.05 13.46
CA ASP A 53 -14.59 -10.93 13.16
C ASP A 53 -15.35 -10.49 11.90
N TYR A 54 -15.38 -9.18 11.62
CA TYR A 54 -16.15 -8.60 10.52
C TYR A 54 -15.32 -8.37 9.25
N MET A 55 -14.14 -7.76 9.36
CA MET A 55 -13.28 -7.38 8.24
C MET A 55 -12.12 -8.35 8.00
N GLY A 56 -11.77 -9.19 8.97
CA GLY A 56 -10.59 -10.05 8.92
C GLY A 56 -9.29 -9.38 9.39
N ASP A 57 -8.23 -10.19 9.43
CA ASP A 57 -6.88 -9.78 9.83
C ASP A 57 -6.08 -9.32 8.61
N ASP A 58 -6.33 -8.09 8.16
CA ASP A 58 -5.67 -7.50 7.01
C ASP A 58 -4.65 -6.43 7.39
N ILE A 59 -3.63 -6.29 6.53
CA ILE A 59 -2.67 -5.18 6.58
C ILE A 59 -2.96 -4.29 5.38
N CYS A 60 -3.31 -3.05 5.67
CA CYS A 60 -3.80 -2.12 4.66
C CYS A 60 -2.96 -0.85 4.61
N PHE A 61 -3.11 -0.11 3.52
CA PHE A 61 -2.32 1.07 3.22
C PHE A 61 -3.19 2.21 2.70
N GLU A 62 -2.93 3.39 3.23
CA GLU A 62 -3.57 4.65 2.84
C GLU A 62 -2.47 5.56 2.24
N PRO A 63 -2.35 5.63 0.90
CA PRO A 63 -1.39 6.52 0.26
C PRO A 63 -1.72 7.99 0.54
N ASN A 64 -0.68 8.82 0.65
CA ASN A 64 -0.85 10.26 0.70
C ASN A 64 -1.43 10.79 -0.62
N LYS A 65 -1.93 12.04 -0.62
CA LYS A 65 -2.60 12.65 -1.79
C LYS A 65 -1.80 12.56 -3.10
N THR A 66 -0.47 12.69 -3.05
CA THR A 66 0.39 12.62 -4.25
C THR A 66 0.47 11.19 -4.77
N SER A 67 0.63 10.22 -3.86
CA SER A 67 0.73 8.80 -4.22
C SER A 67 -0.62 8.22 -4.64
N ALA A 68 -1.71 8.67 -4.02
CA ALA A 68 -3.07 8.26 -4.35
C ALA A 68 -3.41 8.56 -5.82
N ALA A 69 -2.89 9.66 -6.37
CA ALA A 69 -3.07 10.02 -7.78
C ALA A 69 -2.41 9.05 -8.78
N LEU A 70 -1.52 8.15 -8.32
CA LEU A 70 -0.89 7.12 -9.13
C LEU A 70 -1.74 5.84 -9.22
N ILE A 71 -2.78 5.70 -8.39
CA ILE A 71 -3.67 4.54 -8.40
C ILE A 71 -4.79 4.76 -9.42
N PRO A 72 -5.04 3.78 -10.32
CA PRO A 72 -6.05 3.92 -11.34
C PRO A 72 -7.45 3.91 -10.72
N ARG A 73 -8.25 4.96 -11.02
CA ARG A 73 -9.65 5.06 -10.59
C ARG A 73 -10.56 5.40 -11.77
N PRO A 74 -11.67 4.66 -11.96
CA PRO A 74 -12.66 4.99 -12.98
C PRO A 74 -13.25 6.39 -12.76
N LYS A 75 -13.65 7.05 -13.86
CA LYS A 75 -14.36 8.32 -13.77
C LYS A 75 -15.62 8.17 -12.91
N GLY A 76 -15.77 9.06 -11.93
CA GLY A 76 -16.91 9.08 -11.01
C GLY A 76 -16.70 8.27 -9.73
N ASP A 77 -15.61 7.52 -9.61
CA ASP A 77 -15.26 6.85 -8.36
C ASP A 77 -14.56 7.83 -7.40
N THR A 78 -15.31 8.29 -6.39
CA THR A 78 -14.87 9.34 -5.44
C THR A 78 -14.33 8.80 -4.12
N ARG A 79 -14.29 7.47 -3.92
CA ARG A 79 -13.80 6.87 -2.67
C ARG A 79 -12.34 7.23 -2.45
N ASP A 80 -11.90 7.40 -1.21
CA ASP A 80 -10.46 7.52 -0.92
C ASP A 80 -9.73 6.24 -1.34
N VAL A 81 -8.44 6.38 -1.70
CA VAL A 81 -7.63 5.21 -2.03
C VAL A 81 -7.24 4.51 -0.73
N TRP A 82 -7.70 3.30 -0.54
CA TRP A 82 -7.35 2.43 0.56
C TRP A 82 -7.40 0.98 0.09
N PHE A 83 -6.35 0.22 0.37
CA PHE A 83 -6.22 -1.16 -0.10
C PHE A 83 -5.48 -2.03 0.90
N CYS A 84 -5.72 -3.34 0.85
CA CYS A 84 -5.07 -4.33 1.70
C CYS A 84 -4.12 -5.23 0.90
N PHE A 85 -3.06 -5.69 1.55
CA PHE A 85 -2.03 -6.52 0.90
C PHE A 85 -2.46 -7.99 0.83
N SER A 86 -2.58 -8.53 -0.37
CA SER A 86 -2.93 -9.94 -0.58
C SER A 86 -1.81 -10.91 -0.17
N ASN A 87 -0.59 -10.40 0.04
CA ASN A 87 0.55 -11.16 0.56
C ASN A 87 0.84 -10.79 2.03
N PHE A 88 -0.14 -11.06 2.90
CA PHE A 88 -0.15 -10.71 4.32
C PHE A 88 1.18 -10.97 5.05
N ASP A 89 1.74 -12.18 4.96
CA ASP A 89 2.98 -12.54 5.66
C ASP A 89 4.18 -11.66 5.25
N VAL A 90 4.24 -11.29 3.97
CA VAL A 90 5.26 -10.38 3.44
C VAL A 90 5.07 -8.99 4.04
N ALA A 91 3.84 -8.47 4.04
CA ALA A 91 3.52 -7.16 4.61
C ALA A 91 3.82 -7.10 6.12
N LYS A 92 3.36 -8.11 6.87
CA LYS A 92 3.54 -8.22 8.31
C LYS A 92 5.02 -8.22 8.71
N LYS A 93 5.82 -9.06 8.03
CA LYS A 93 7.27 -9.12 8.25
C LYS A 93 7.95 -7.81 7.89
N THR A 94 7.56 -7.19 6.78
CA THR A 94 8.16 -5.94 6.29
C THR A 94 7.93 -4.79 7.27
N PHE A 95 6.71 -4.64 7.79
CA PHE A 95 6.36 -3.58 8.73
C PHE A 95 6.64 -3.92 10.20
N LYS A 96 7.15 -5.13 10.48
CA LYS A 96 7.44 -5.63 11.83
C LYS A 96 6.22 -5.56 12.75
N LEU A 97 5.06 -5.95 12.23
CA LEU A 97 3.78 -5.88 12.94
C LEU A 97 3.63 -7.06 13.91
N PRO A 98 3.32 -6.82 15.20
CA PRO A 98 3.09 -7.87 16.19
C PRO A 98 1.82 -8.67 15.91
N ASP A 99 1.75 -9.90 16.43
CA ASP A 99 0.59 -10.80 16.33
C ASP A 99 -0.58 -10.42 17.24
N ASN A 100 -0.28 -9.73 18.33
CA ASN A 100 -1.25 -9.39 19.34
C ASN A 100 -1.18 -7.89 19.63
N ILE A 101 -2.20 -7.41 20.31
CA ILE A 101 -2.26 -6.03 20.77
C ILE A 101 -2.59 -5.99 22.25
N LYS A 102 -2.01 -5.02 22.96
CA LYS A 102 -2.27 -4.83 24.39
C LYS A 102 -3.69 -4.31 24.62
N LYS A 103 -4.30 -4.70 25.74
CA LYS A 103 -5.63 -4.23 26.16
C LYS A 103 -5.75 -2.70 26.08
N GLY A 104 -6.87 -2.22 25.53
CA GLY A 104 -7.15 -0.79 25.34
C GLY A 104 -6.53 -0.18 24.07
N TYR A 105 -5.85 -0.99 23.26
CA TYR A 105 -5.33 -0.63 21.95
C TYR A 105 -5.91 -1.56 20.91
N CYS A 106 -6.19 -1.02 19.73
CA CYS A 106 -6.95 -1.72 18.70
C CYS A 106 -6.18 -1.81 17.38
N GLN A 107 -5.26 -0.90 17.09
CA GLN A 107 -4.59 -0.85 15.80
C GLN A 107 -3.11 -0.57 15.93
N TYR A 108 -2.31 -1.05 14.98
CA TYR A 108 -0.95 -0.57 14.73
C TYR A 108 -0.93 0.30 13.48
N GLU A 109 -0.23 1.44 13.54
CA GLU A 109 -0.03 2.34 12.41
C GLU A 109 1.42 2.80 12.28
N GLY A 110 1.86 3.04 11.05
CA GLY A 110 3.11 3.71 10.75
C GLY A 110 3.11 4.24 9.32
N GLN A 111 4.19 4.91 8.91
CA GLN A 111 4.39 5.38 7.55
C GLN A 111 5.46 4.57 6.84
N ALA A 112 5.34 4.46 5.52
CA ALA A 112 6.35 3.87 4.67
C ALA A 112 6.26 4.44 3.24
N THR A 113 7.35 4.28 2.50
CA THR A 113 7.35 4.30 1.04
C THR A 113 7.37 2.86 0.55
N ILE A 114 6.32 2.42 -0.13
CA ILE A 114 6.14 1.04 -0.61
C ILE A 114 6.25 0.97 -2.12
N GLN A 115 6.74 -0.13 -2.64
CA GLN A 115 6.51 -0.53 -4.01
C GLN A 115 5.43 -1.61 -4.02
N ILE A 116 4.39 -1.40 -4.83
CA ILE A 116 3.30 -2.36 -5.00
C ILE A 116 3.29 -2.91 -6.42
N LYS A 117 2.73 -4.11 -6.57
CA LYS A 117 2.56 -4.78 -7.85
C LYS A 117 1.13 -5.21 -8.04
N ASP A 118 0.64 -4.91 -9.24
CA ASP A 118 -0.72 -5.16 -9.71
C ASP A 118 -1.76 -4.50 -8.79
N TYR A 119 -2.94 -4.20 -9.30
CA TYR A 119 -3.97 -3.54 -8.50
C TYR A 119 -5.33 -4.10 -8.85
N HIS A 120 -6.07 -4.49 -7.81
CA HIS A 120 -7.41 -5.05 -7.92
C HIS A 120 -8.36 -4.06 -7.26
N LEU A 121 -9.04 -3.26 -8.08
CA LEU A 121 -10.04 -2.30 -7.63
C LEU A 121 -11.36 -3.03 -7.42
N PHE A 122 -11.88 -3.03 -6.20
CA PHE A 122 -13.16 -3.64 -5.88
C PHE A 122 -14.31 -2.74 -6.37
N ILE A 123 -15.26 -3.32 -7.11
CA ILE A 123 -16.33 -2.58 -7.81
C ILE A 123 -17.75 -3.10 -7.54
N GLU A 124 -17.93 -4.07 -6.64
CA GLU A 124 -19.27 -4.52 -6.29
C GLU A 124 -19.94 -3.56 -5.29
N GLU A 125 -21.28 -3.54 -5.28
CA GLU A 125 -22.09 -2.77 -4.34
C GLU A 125 -22.26 -3.52 -3.00
N THR A 126 -21.18 -4.16 -2.55
CA THR A 126 -21.11 -4.88 -1.27
C THR A 126 -19.91 -4.38 -0.47
N GLU A 127 -19.74 -4.93 0.71
CA GLU A 127 -18.52 -4.72 1.49
C GLU A 127 -17.34 -5.42 0.82
N GLY A 128 -16.21 -4.73 0.81
CA GLY A 128 -14.98 -5.21 0.19
C GLY A 128 -13.96 -4.09 0.08
N PHE A 129 -12.78 -4.45 -0.37
CA PHE A 129 -11.66 -3.53 -0.43
C PHE A 129 -10.75 -3.82 -1.62
N ASP A 130 -10.06 -2.78 -2.04
CA ASP A 130 -9.04 -2.91 -3.06
C ASP A 130 -7.88 -3.75 -2.53
N SER A 131 -7.19 -4.46 -3.43
CA SER A 131 -6.04 -5.27 -3.04
C SER A 131 -4.87 -5.19 -4.01
N THR A 132 -3.68 -5.45 -3.47
CA THR A 132 -2.41 -5.41 -4.22
C THR A 132 -1.35 -6.29 -3.53
N GLN A 133 -0.21 -6.52 -4.18
CA GLN A 133 0.94 -7.19 -3.58
C GLN A 133 2.00 -6.18 -3.15
N LEU A 134 2.48 -6.29 -1.91
CA LEU A 134 3.68 -5.56 -1.48
C LEU A 134 4.92 -6.19 -2.11
N VAL A 135 5.73 -5.39 -2.81
CA VAL A 135 7.01 -5.82 -3.38
C VAL A 135 8.17 -5.47 -2.46
N SER A 136 8.22 -4.22 -2.00
CA SER A 136 9.27 -3.73 -1.10
C SER A 136 8.79 -2.50 -0.32
N ALA A 137 9.50 -2.15 0.75
CA ALA A 137 9.25 -0.92 1.48
C ALA A 137 10.56 -0.29 1.99
N THR A 138 10.58 1.04 2.00
CA THR A 138 11.65 1.89 2.53
C THR A 138 11.03 2.99 3.41
N ASN A 139 11.86 3.75 4.12
CA ASN A 139 11.42 4.85 4.99
C ASN A 139 10.34 4.41 6.01
N ILE A 140 10.42 3.17 6.49
CA ILE A 140 9.44 2.58 7.39
C ILE A 140 9.62 3.19 8.78
N THR A 141 8.59 3.87 9.28
CA THR A 141 8.56 4.32 10.67
C THR A 141 8.15 3.17 11.59
N PRO A 142 8.63 3.11 12.84
CA PRO A 142 8.16 2.12 13.81
C PRO A 142 6.64 2.15 13.96
N ALA A 143 6.00 0.97 13.93
CA ALA A 143 4.58 0.82 14.14
C ALA A 143 4.20 1.25 15.57
N LYS A 144 3.23 2.16 15.69
CA LYS A 144 2.70 2.67 16.95
C LYS A 144 1.35 2.03 17.22
N ALA A 145 1.15 1.55 18.45
CA ALA A 145 -0.15 1.08 18.89
C ALA A 145 -1.08 2.29 19.12
N ILE A 146 -2.27 2.23 18.54
CA ILE A 146 -3.32 3.24 18.62
C ILE A 146 -4.41 2.73 19.58
N LYS A 147 -4.86 3.62 20.48
CA LYS A 147 -5.93 3.29 21.42
C LYS A 147 -7.22 2.99 20.66
N CYS A 148 -8.03 2.09 21.23
CA CYS A 148 -9.37 1.85 20.72
C CYS A 148 -10.17 3.16 20.72
N LYS A 149 -10.92 3.40 19.64
CA LYS A 149 -11.88 4.51 19.63
C LYS A 149 -12.99 4.14 20.60
N VAL A 150 -13.29 5.02 21.55
CA VAL A 150 -14.46 4.86 22.41
C VAL A 150 -15.65 5.18 21.52
N GLN A 151 -16.51 4.19 21.26
CA GLN A 151 -17.81 4.48 20.66
C GLN A 151 -18.60 5.27 21.70
N ASN A 152 -18.84 6.55 21.43
CA ASN A 152 -19.77 7.39 22.19
C ASN A 152 -21.18 7.23 21.62
#